data_AF-A0A0M4F439-F1
#
_entry.id   AF-A0A0M4F439-F1
#
_cell.length_a   1.000
_cell.length_b   1.000
_cell.length_c   1.000
_cell.angle_alpha   90.00
_cell.angle_beta   90.00
_cell.angle_gamma   90.00
#
_symmetry.space_group_name_H-M   'P 1'
#
loop_
_entity.id
_entity.type
_entity.pdbx_description
1 polymer ?
#
loop_
_entity_poly.entity_id
_entity_poly.type
_entity_poly.pdbx_seq_one_letter_code
_entity_poly.pdbx_strand_id
1 'polypeptide(L)'
;MAWARIQLQHRITVGLTQAMSMLSRKANRFNAENRAHRFLDREKRAPAPKYESNLRDMERTLELDPKFVDKLNLKDSSLDTRLKDVYVTSEDRFIKRVMERQQQTAATGVVEEQRPLPLQRKTPDDFEYGYMEPKRISHGHCTLRQALQFINDHQLDPETWTAKKIADDFKLKQSHVDNILHYFKTFSVHIPDQKHKDTLLTQARQKFLKEKPSEAAE
;
A
#
# COMPACT_ATOMS: atom_id res chain seq x y z
N MET A 1 40.90 -5.88 34.20
CA MET A 1 40.47 -7.28 33.98
C MET A 1 39.12 -7.44 33.25
N ALA A 2 38.21 -6.45 33.27
CA ALA A 2 36.90 -6.57 32.61
C ALA A 2 36.95 -6.62 31.07
N TRP A 3 37.84 -5.84 30.45
CA TRP A 3 37.99 -5.76 28.99
C TRP A 3 38.45 -7.06 28.33
N ALA A 4 39.34 -7.82 28.99
CA ALA A 4 39.79 -9.12 28.51
C ALA A 4 38.67 -10.18 28.50
N ARG A 5 37.75 -10.12 29.48
CA ARG A 5 36.58 -11.01 29.54
C ARG A 5 35.55 -10.71 28.44
N ILE A 6 35.33 -9.43 28.13
CA ILE A 6 34.40 -9.00 27.06
C ILE A 6 34.92 -9.41 25.67
N GLN A 7 36.23 -9.23 25.43
CA GLN A 7 36.88 -9.64 24.18
C GLN A 7 36.90 -11.17 24.00
N LEU A 8 37.10 -11.92 25.09
CA LEU A 8 37.04 -13.38 25.06
C LEU A 8 35.62 -13.87 24.77
N GLN A 9 34.60 -13.28 25.40
CA GLN A 9 33.20 -13.63 25.13
C GLN A 9 32.80 -13.34 23.68
N HIS A 10 33.20 -12.19 23.10
CA HIS A 10 32.92 -11.89 21.69
C HIS A 10 33.60 -12.85 20.72
N ARG A 11 34.84 -13.27 20.98
CA ARG A 11 35.54 -14.24 20.13
C ARG A 11 34.92 -15.64 20.19
N ILE A 12 34.42 -16.04 21.36
CA ILE A 12 33.71 -17.31 21.54
C ILE A 12 32.36 -17.29 20.82
N THR A 13 31.58 -16.22 20.95
CA THR A 13 30.27 -16.12 20.29
C THR A 13 30.41 -16.03 18.77
N VAL A 14 31.37 -15.26 18.24
CA VAL A 14 31.63 -15.20 16.79
C VAL A 14 32.16 -16.54 16.25
N GLY A 15 33.01 -17.25 17.00
CA GLY A 15 33.48 -18.59 16.59
C GLY A 15 32.35 -19.61 16.55
N LEU A 16 31.44 -19.56 17.53
CA LEU A 16 30.31 -20.47 17.64
C LEU A 16 29.25 -20.21 16.56
N THR A 17 28.94 -18.94 16.25
CA THR A 17 28.05 -18.60 15.13
C THR A 17 28.66 -18.98 13.78
N GLN A 18 29.96 -18.80 13.60
CA GLN A 18 30.66 -19.22 12.38
C GLN A 18 30.57 -20.75 12.19
N ALA A 19 30.84 -21.53 13.24
CA ALA A 19 30.74 -22.99 13.20
C ALA A 19 29.30 -23.45 12.91
N MET A 20 28.29 -22.87 13.59
CA MET A 20 26.89 -23.14 13.31
C MET A 20 26.53 -22.81 11.85
N SER A 21 27.05 -21.71 11.30
CA SER A 21 26.80 -21.33 9.91
C SER A 21 27.40 -22.33 8.91
N MET A 22 28.59 -22.88 9.19
CA MET A 22 29.25 -23.86 8.31
C MET A 22 28.49 -25.20 8.32
N LEU A 23 28.02 -25.64 9.49
CA LEU A 23 27.15 -26.81 9.63
C LEU A 23 25.81 -26.61 8.90
N SER A 24 25.17 -25.45 9.09
CA SER A 24 23.93 -25.09 8.40
C SER A 24 24.09 -25.09 6.88
N ARG A 25 25.18 -24.54 6.34
CA ARG A 25 25.46 -24.55 4.89
C ARG A 25 25.61 -25.97 4.34
N LYS A 26 26.28 -26.87 5.07
CA LYS A 26 26.42 -28.28 4.66
C LYS A 26 25.07 -29.02 4.70
N ALA A 27 24.29 -28.81 5.75
CA ALA A 27 22.94 -29.38 5.86
C ALA A 27 22.02 -28.87 4.74
N ASN A 28 22.04 -27.57 4.45
CA ASN A 28 21.21 -26.97 3.39
C ASN A 28 21.62 -27.39 1.98
N ARG A 29 22.85 -27.88 1.77
CA ARG A 29 23.36 -28.42 0.49
C ARG A 29 23.16 -29.93 0.35
N PHE A 30 22.68 -30.61 1.40
CA PHE A 30 22.38 -32.03 1.33
C PHE A 30 21.34 -32.29 0.24
N ASN A 31 21.63 -33.24 -0.65
CA ASN A 31 20.71 -33.66 -1.71
C ASN A 31 20.24 -32.51 -2.62
N ALA A 32 21.16 -31.62 -3.01
CA ALA A 32 20.87 -30.52 -3.94
C ALA A 32 20.58 -31.03 -5.36
N GLU A 33 21.23 -32.11 -5.79
CA GLU A 33 21.07 -32.71 -7.13
C GLU A 33 19.65 -33.27 -7.33
N ASN A 34 19.13 -34.12 -6.43
CA ASN A 34 17.76 -34.61 -6.58
C ASN A 34 16.73 -33.48 -6.44
N ARG A 35 17.04 -32.42 -5.66
CA ARG A 35 16.18 -31.22 -5.63
C ARG A 35 16.18 -30.53 -6.99
N ALA A 36 17.34 -30.33 -7.60
CA ALA A 36 17.46 -29.75 -8.93
C ALA A 36 16.72 -30.58 -9.98
N HIS A 37 16.90 -31.90 -9.99
CA HIS A 37 16.15 -32.80 -10.88
C HIS A 37 14.64 -32.68 -10.67
N ARG A 38 14.15 -32.73 -9.42
CA ARG A 38 12.73 -32.49 -9.10
C ARG A 38 12.20 -31.13 -9.53
N PHE A 39 13.04 -30.12 -9.70
CA PHE A 39 12.64 -28.81 -10.22
C PHE A 39 12.70 -28.74 -11.74
N LEU A 40 13.64 -29.43 -12.38
CA LEU A 40 13.76 -29.52 -13.84
C LEU A 40 12.69 -30.43 -14.46
N ASP A 41 12.32 -31.51 -13.78
CA ASP A 41 11.28 -32.45 -14.21
C ASP A 41 9.87 -31.86 -14.07
N ARG A 42 9.72 -30.76 -13.32
CA ARG A 42 8.45 -30.02 -13.28
C ARG A 42 8.25 -29.32 -14.61
N GLU A 43 7.03 -29.44 -15.15
CA GLU A 43 6.61 -28.65 -16.28
C GLU A 43 6.78 -27.15 -15.97
N LYS A 44 7.37 -26.42 -16.92
CA LYS A 44 7.52 -24.96 -16.79
C LYS A 44 6.11 -24.36 -16.69
N ARG A 45 5.90 -23.52 -15.68
CA ARG A 45 4.64 -22.78 -15.53
C ARG A 45 4.33 -22.02 -16.81
N ALA A 46 3.05 -21.93 -17.15
CA ALA A 46 2.61 -21.09 -18.25
C ALA A 46 3.18 -19.67 -18.06
N PRO A 47 3.70 -19.04 -19.13
CA PRO A 47 4.21 -17.68 -19.05
C PRO A 47 3.09 -16.74 -18.60
N ALA A 48 3.47 -15.63 -17.96
CA ALA A 48 2.51 -14.63 -17.54
C ALA A 48 1.68 -14.13 -18.74
N PRO A 49 0.38 -13.86 -18.54
CA PRO A 49 -0.45 -13.29 -19.60
C PRO A 49 0.11 -11.93 -20.03
N LYS A 50 0.09 -11.68 -21.35
CA LYS A 50 0.51 -10.40 -21.92
C LYS A 50 -0.69 -9.44 -21.99
N TYR A 51 -0.42 -8.14 -21.86
CA TYR A 51 -1.42 -7.09 -22.06
C TYR A 51 -1.89 -7.03 -23.51
N GLU A 52 -3.13 -6.58 -23.74
CA GLU A 52 -3.72 -6.45 -25.08
C GLU A 52 -2.89 -5.59 -26.03
N SER A 53 -2.30 -4.49 -25.54
CA SER A 53 -1.42 -3.64 -26.35
C SER A 53 -0.26 -4.43 -26.94
N ASN A 54 0.38 -5.26 -26.13
CA ASN A 54 1.52 -6.05 -26.55
C ASN A 54 1.11 -7.15 -27.54
N LEU A 55 -0.10 -7.70 -27.42
CA LEU A 55 -0.64 -8.67 -28.39
C LEU A 55 -0.86 -8.02 -29.75
N ARG A 56 -1.52 -6.86 -29.79
CA ARG A 56 -1.74 -6.09 -31.02
C ARG A 56 -0.43 -5.65 -31.68
N ASP A 57 0.57 -5.30 -30.88
CA ASP A 57 1.90 -4.95 -31.39
C ASP A 57 2.57 -6.15 -32.05
N MET A 58 2.52 -7.32 -31.42
CA MET A 58 3.05 -8.56 -31.99
C MET A 58 2.32 -8.95 -33.28
N GLU A 59 0.99 -8.87 -33.30
CA GLU A 59 0.19 -9.15 -34.50
C GLU A 59 0.59 -8.24 -35.65
N ARG A 60 0.67 -6.92 -35.42
CA ARG A 60 1.12 -5.96 -36.43
C ARG A 60 2.54 -6.28 -36.94
N THR A 61 3.46 -6.69 -36.07
CA THR A 61 4.81 -7.07 -36.52
C THR A 61 4.83 -8.34 -37.36
N LEU A 62 3.97 -9.31 -37.05
CA LEU A 62 3.85 -10.56 -37.79
C LEU A 62 3.16 -10.35 -39.15
N GLU A 63 2.20 -9.43 -39.25
CA GLU A 63 1.57 -9.02 -40.51
C GLU A 63 2.56 -8.35 -41.44
N LEU A 64 3.43 -7.47 -40.91
CA LEU A 64 4.45 -6.77 -41.69
C LEU A 64 5.58 -7.71 -42.14
N ASP A 65 6.00 -8.62 -41.25
CA ASP A 65 7.08 -9.55 -41.53
C ASP A 65 6.76 -10.95 -40.98
N PRO A 66 6.24 -11.86 -41.82
CA PRO A 66 5.84 -13.19 -41.36
C PRO A 66 7.03 -14.05 -40.90
N LYS A 67 8.27 -13.67 -41.25
CA LYS A 67 9.51 -14.36 -40.81
C LYS A 67 10.19 -13.66 -39.64
N PHE A 68 9.50 -12.75 -38.96
CA PHE A 68 10.07 -11.95 -37.87
C PHE A 68 10.63 -12.81 -36.72
N VAL A 69 9.93 -13.87 -36.32
CA VAL A 69 10.37 -14.78 -35.24
C VAL A 69 11.69 -15.48 -35.58
N ASP A 70 11.84 -15.92 -36.83
CA ASP A 70 13.07 -16.57 -37.29
C ASP A 70 14.23 -15.58 -37.34
N LYS A 71 13.96 -14.35 -37.80
CA LYS A 71 14.95 -13.27 -37.83
C LYS A 71 15.44 -12.88 -36.44
N LEU A 72 14.58 -12.91 -35.41
CA LEU A 72 14.99 -12.65 -34.01
C LEU A 72 15.97 -13.69 -33.46
N ASN A 73 15.87 -14.95 -33.93
CA ASN A 73 16.75 -16.02 -33.50
C ASN A 73 18.08 -16.06 -34.27
N LEU A 74 18.19 -15.29 -35.36
CA LEU A 74 19.37 -15.21 -36.21
C LEU A 74 20.09 -13.87 -36.01
N LYS A 75 21.40 -13.87 -36.25
CA LYS A 75 22.18 -12.63 -36.21
C LYS A 75 21.93 -11.81 -37.48
N ASP A 76 21.48 -10.57 -37.34
CA ASP A 76 21.41 -9.59 -38.43
C ASP A 76 22.74 -8.83 -38.55
N SER A 77 23.49 -9.07 -39.63
CA SER A 77 24.78 -8.42 -39.88
C SER A 77 24.65 -6.93 -40.18
N SER A 78 23.52 -6.49 -40.75
CA SER A 78 23.27 -5.09 -41.08
C SER A 78 22.97 -4.26 -39.83
N LEU A 79 22.27 -4.86 -38.85
CA LEU A 79 22.04 -4.22 -37.56
C LEU A 79 23.31 -4.20 -36.71
N ASP A 80 24.08 -5.30 -36.70
CA ASP A 80 25.36 -5.42 -35.98
C ASP A 80 26.39 -4.36 -36.40
N THR A 81 26.43 -4.00 -37.69
CA THR A 81 27.30 -2.93 -38.19
C THR A 81 26.82 -1.56 -37.71
N ARG A 82 25.53 -1.25 -37.87
CA ARG A 82 24.95 0.02 -37.40
C ARG A 82 25.11 0.24 -35.90
N LEU A 83 24.95 -0.80 -35.09
CA LEU A 83 25.09 -0.69 -33.63
C LEU A 83 26.52 -0.38 -33.19
N LYS A 84 27.54 -0.71 -33.99
CA LYS A 84 28.94 -0.34 -33.72
C LYS A 84 29.19 1.14 -33.94
N ASP A 85 28.43 1.76 -34.84
CA ASP A 85 28.56 3.19 -35.17
C ASP A 85 27.82 4.09 -34.17
N VAL A 86 26.85 3.54 -33.42
CA VAL A 86 26.07 4.29 -32.42
C VAL A 86 26.86 4.36 -31.11
N TYR A 87 27.47 5.50 -30.86
CA TYR A 87 28.09 5.83 -29.58
C TYR A 87 27.09 6.58 -28.70
N VAL A 88 26.69 5.98 -27.58
CA VAL A 88 25.93 6.67 -26.54
C VAL A 88 26.91 7.26 -25.55
N THR A 89 27.03 8.59 -25.54
CA THR A 89 27.66 9.29 -24.43
C THR A 89 26.68 9.29 -23.27
N SER A 90 26.76 8.28 -22.40
CA SER A 90 26.11 8.36 -21.10
C SER A 90 26.80 9.47 -20.33
N GLU A 91 26.20 10.66 -20.29
CA GLU A 91 26.52 11.61 -19.25
C GLU A 91 26.06 10.97 -17.94
N ASP A 92 26.97 10.27 -17.26
CA ASP A 92 26.80 10.02 -15.84
C ASP A 92 26.77 11.40 -15.19
N ARG A 93 25.55 11.93 -15.05
CA ARG A 93 25.24 12.89 -13.99
C ARG A 93 25.37 12.12 -12.68
N PHE A 94 26.61 11.74 -12.33
CA PHE A 94 26.98 11.57 -10.95
C PHE A 94 26.46 12.81 -10.26
N ILE A 95 25.46 12.60 -9.42
CA ILE A 95 24.68 13.64 -8.79
C ILE A 95 25.70 14.65 -8.24
N LYS A 96 25.84 15.85 -8.84
CA LYS A 96 26.80 16.88 -8.40
C LYS A 96 26.76 17.06 -6.89
N ARG A 97 25.55 16.95 -6.33
CA ARG A 97 25.22 16.94 -4.91
C ARG A 97 25.98 15.93 -4.04
N VAL A 98 26.40 14.78 -4.57
CA VAL A 98 27.16 13.75 -3.83
C VAL A 98 28.63 14.13 -3.78
N MET A 99 29.22 14.57 -4.90
CA MET A 99 30.61 15.04 -4.92
C MET A 99 30.79 16.37 -4.19
N GLU A 100 29.91 17.36 -4.40
CA GLU A 100 29.91 18.63 -3.66
C GLU A 100 29.77 18.39 -2.15
N ARG A 101 28.93 17.42 -1.74
CA ARG A 101 28.79 17.04 -0.33
C ARG A 101 30.06 16.43 0.22
N GLN A 102 30.69 15.50 -0.50
CA GLN A 102 31.97 14.89 -0.12
C GLN A 102 33.08 15.93 0.00
N GLN A 103 33.14 16.90 -0.93
CA GLN A 103 34.10 18.00 -0.91
C GLN A 103 33.85 18.97 0.26
N GLN A 104 32.59 19.30 0.56
CA GLN A 104 32.21 20.10 1.73
C GLN A 104 32.55 19.40 3.06
N THR A 105 32.40 18.06 3.11
CA THR A 105 32.80 17.28 4.31
C THR A 105 34.31 17.25 4.49
N ALA A 106 35.07 17.15 3.40
CA ALA A 106 36.52 17.15 3.42
C ALA A 106 37.13 18.52 3.77
N ALA A 107 36.49 19.62 3.33
CA ALA A 107 37.00 20.98 3.57
C ALA A 107 36.74 21.49 5.00
N THR A 108 35.59 21.15 5.58
CA THR A 108 35.16 21.69 6.88
C THR A 108 35.50 20.75 8.04
N GLY A 109 35.83 19.48 7.76
CA GLY A 109 36.09 18.44 8.77
C GLY A 109 34.86 18.04 9.62
N VAL A 110 33.76 18.79 9.50
CA VAL A 110 32.48 18.53 10.15
C VAL A 110 31.59 17.82 9.13
N VAL A 111 31.23 16.57 9.46
CA VAL A 111 30.15 15.85 8.79
C VAL A 111 28.85 16.52 9.23
N GLU A 112 28.46 17.59 8.54
CA GLU A 112 27.11 18.13 8.62
C GLU A 112 26.17 17.02 8.13
N GLU A 113 25.63 16.25 9.08
CA GLU A 113 24.55 15.30 8.89
C GLU A 113 23.30 16.07 8.43
N GLN A 114 23.27 16.55 7.19
CA GLN A 114 22.11 17.26 6.62
C GLN A 114 20.84 16.38 6.59
N ARG A 115 20.94 15.12 7.01
CA ARG A 115 19.85 14.23 7.38
C ARG A 115 20.30 13.43 8.61
N PRO A 116 20.09 13.94 9.84
CA PRO A 116 20.31 13.12 11.02
C PRO A 116 19.46 11.86 10.88
N LEU A 117 20.02 10.72 11.27
CA LEU A 117 19.23 9.49 11.39
C LEU A 117 18.01 9.78 12.27
N PRO A 118 16.83 9.21 11.97
CA PRO A 118 15.65 9.43 12.79
C PRO A 118 15.97 9.05 14.25
N LEU A 119 16.05 10.06 15.11
CA LEU A 119 16.33 9.91 16.54
C LEU A 119 15.17 9.21 17.26
N GLN A 120 13.97 9.35 16.71
CA GLN A 120 12.76 8.70 17.20
C GLN A 120 12.72 7.25 16.72
N ARG A 121 12.86 6.31 17.66
CA ARG A 121 12.72 4.86 17.45
C ARG A 121 11.33 4.32 17.84
N LYS A 122 10.38 5.21 18.10
CA LYS A 122 9.01 4.83 18.45
C LYS A 122 8.23 4.52 17.17
N THR A 123 7.39 3.50 17.21
CA THR A 123 6.37 3.28 16.19
C THR A 123 5.42 4.48 16.21
N PRO A 124 5.10 5.11 15.06
CA PRO A 124 4.04 6.11 15.02
C PRO A 124 2.73 5.48 15.51
N ASP A 125 1.89 6.28 16.16
CA ASP A 125 0.58 5.83 16.61
C ASP A 125 -0.25 5.41 15.39
N ASP A 126 -1.04 4.35 15.57
CA ASP A 126 -1.97 3.91 14.53
C ASP A 126 -3.00 5.00 14.27
N PHE A 127 -3.34 5.18 13.00
CA PHE A 127 -4.40 6.10 12.59
C PHE A 127 -5.76 5.53 12.99
N GLU A 128 -6.71 6.40 13.35
CA GLU A 128 -8.06 6.04 13.81
C GLU A 128 -8.78 5.04 12.88
N TYR A 129 -8.56 5.16 11.56
CA TYR A 129 -9.15 4.28 10.55
C TYR A 129 -8.12 3.37 9.86
N GLY A 130 -6.94 3.18 10.46
CA GLY A 130 -5.87 2.33 9.91
C GLY A 130 -5.14 2.90 8.68
N TYR A 131 -5.47 4.11 8.25
CA TYR A 131 -4.77 4.81 7.17
C TYR A 131 -4.61 6.30 7.47
N MET A 132 -3.57 6.91 6.89
CA MET A 132 -3.31 8.34 7.04
C MET A 132 -4.30 9.14 6.18
N GLU A 133 -5.13 9.96 6.79
CA GLU A 133 -6.08 10.80 6.06
C GLU A 133 -5.36 11.92 5.27
N PRO A 134 -5.85 12.25 4.06
CA PRO A 134 -5.27 13.32 3.26
C PRO A 134 -5.53 14.69 3.88
N LYS A 135 -4.48 15.54 3.95
CA LYS A 135 -4.60 16.92 4.48
C LYS A 135 -5.41 17.85 3.58
N ARG A 136 -5.49 17.57 2.28
CA ARG A 136 -6.25 18.34 1.28
C ARG A 136 -7.18 17.40 0.56
N ILE A 137 -8.46 17.74 0.56
CA ILE A 137 -9.53 16.93 -0.03
C ILE A 137 -9.96 17.61 -1.32
N SER A 138 -9.97 16.87 -2.42
CA SER A 138 -10.43 17.35 -3.72
C SER A 138 -11.95 17.44 -3.77
N HIS A 139 -12.47 18.33 -4.60
CA HIS A 139 -13.92 18.49 -4.80
C HIS A 139 -14.55 17.20 -5.32
N GLY A 140 -15.77 16.89 -4.85
CA GLY A 140 -16.46 15.65 -5.19
C GLY A 140 -15.99 14.41 -4.42
N HIS A 141 -15.01 14.55 -3.51
CA HIS A 141 -14.52 13.47 -2.66
C HIS A 141 -14.65 13.84 -1.17
N CYS A 142 -14.80 12.83 -0.32
CA CYS A 142 -14.82 12.99 1.14
C CYS A 142 -13.96 11.90 1.80
N THR A 143 -13.44 12.19 2.99
CA THR A 143 -12.76 11.16 3.80
C THR A 143 -13.76 10.32 4.59
N LEU A 144 -13.32 9.17 5.11
CA LEU A 144 -14.16 8.31 5.94
C LEU A 144 -14.64 9.04 7.20
N ARG A 145 -13.77 9.85 7.84
CA ARG A 145 -14.15 10.69 8.98
C ARG A 145 -15.33 11.60 8.66
N GLN A 146 -15.24 12.32 7.53
CA GLN A 146 -16.29 13.24 7.09
C GLN A 146 -17.58 12.49 6.75
N ALA A 147 -17.47 11.34 6.08
CA ALA A 147 -18.61 10.49 5.78
C ALA A 147 -19.35 10.05 7.04
N LEU A 148 -18.62 9.51 8.01
CA LEU A 148 -19.20 9.10 9.30
C LEU A 148 -19.83 10.26 10.05
N GLN A 149 -19.20 11.44 10.01
CA GLN A 149 -19.72 12.64 10.65
C GLN A 149 -21.09 13.04 10.09
N PHE A 150 -21.22 13.27 8.78
CA PHE A 150 -22.50 13.72 8.24
C PHE A 150 -23.59 12.63 8.28
N ILE A 151 -23.22 11.35 8.23
CA ILE A 151 -24.18 10.25 8.41
C ILE A 151 -24.75 10.31 9.83
N ASN A 152 -23.89 10.50 10.83
CA ASN A 152 -24.32 10.64 12.22
C ASN A 152 -25.21 11.89 12.39
N ASP A 153 -24.76 13.04 11.90
CA ASP A 153 -25.50 14.31 11.98
C ASP A 153 -26.90 14.21 11.33
N HIS A 154 -27.00 13.56 10.16
CA HIS A 154 -28.28 13.31 9.49
C HIS A 154 -29.19 12.35 10.27
N GLN A 155 -28.62 11.37 10.97
CA GLN A 155 -29.39 10.46 11.80
C GLN A 155 -29.90 11.11 13.08
N LEU A 156 -29.14 12.05 13.66
CA LEU A 156 -29.55 12.83 14.82
C LEU A 156 -30.69 13.79 14.45
N ASP A 157 -30.45 14.64 13.45
CA ASP A 157 -31.37 15.70 13.03
C ASP A 157 -31.56 15.70 11.50
N PRO A 158 -32.44 14.85 10.97
CA PRO A 158 -32.64 14.72 9.52
C PRO A 158 -33.24 15.99 8.88
N GLU A 159 -33.97 16.80 9.66
CA GLU A 159 -34.56 18.06 9.19
C GLU A 159 -33.50 19.14 8.97
N THR A 160 -32.48 19.21 9.84
CA THR A 160 -31.44 20.25 9.78
C THR A 160 -30.29 19.86 8.86
N TRP A 161 -30.00 18.56 8.75
CA TRP A 161 -28.94 17.99 7.93
C TRP A 161 -29.51 17.30 6.69
N THR A 162 -30.21 18.04 5.84
CA THR A 162 -30.72 17.50 4.57
C THR A 162 -29.57 17.16 3.62
N ALA A 163 -29.76 16.19 2.73
CA ALA A 163 -28.77 15.79 1.72
C ALA A 163 -28.24 16.96 0.87
N LYS A 164 -29.10 17.95 0.56
CA LYS A 164 -28.71 19.16 -0.16
C LYS A 164 -27.68 19.99 0.62
N LYS A 165 -27.91 20.19 1.92
CA LYS A 165 -27.00 20.94 2.80
C LYS A 165 -25.64 20.25 2.90
N ILE A 166 -25.64 18.93 3.09
CA ILE A 166 -24.42 18.12 3.17
C ILE A 166 -23.65 18.18 1.83
N ALA A 167 -24.35 18.12 0.70
CA ALA A 167 -23.74 18.23 -0.62
C ALA A 167 -23.04 19.59 -0.81
N ASP A 168 -23.67 20.69 -0.36
CA ASP A 168 -23.11 22.04 -0.44
C ASP A 168 -21.89 22.21 0.48
N ASP A 169 -21.99 21.75 1.74
CA ASP A 169 -20.93 21.88 2.76
C ASP A 169 -19.67 21.10 2.38
N PHE A 170 -19.82 19.86 1.91
CA PHE A 170 -18.71 18.98 1.53
C PHE A 170 -18.35 19.03 0.04
N LYS A 171 -19.03 19.88 -0.75
CA LYS A 171 -18.84 19.99 -2.21
C LYS A 171 -18.95 18.64 -2.92
N LEU A 172 -19.98 17.87 -2.55
CA LEU A 172 -20.32 16.57 -3.11
C LEU A 172 -21.51 16.70 -4.06
N LYS A 173 -21.70 15.71 -4.93
CA LYS A 173 -22.91 15.64 -5.74
C LYS A 173 -24.06 15.14 -4.86
N GLN A 174 -25.19 15.84 -4.89
CA GLN A 174 -26.38 15.50 -4.11
C GLN A 174 -26.83 14.04 -4.32
N SER A 175 -26.79 13.56 -5.57
CA SER A 175 -27.12 12.16 -5.89
C SER A 175 -26.26 11.13 -5.16
N HIS A 176 -24.98 11.44 -4.88
CA HIS A 176 -24.12 10.53 -4.12
C HIS A 176 -24.45 10.60 -2.62
N VAL A 177 -24.73 11.79 -2.10
CA VAL A 177 -25.12 11.97 -0.69
C VAL A 177 -26.43 11.25 -0.40
N ASP A 178 -27.44 11.36 -1.27
CA ASP A 178 -28.72 10.65 -1.12
C ASP A 178 -28.53 9.12 -1.03
N ASN A 179 -27.70 8.57 -1.92
CA ASN A 179 -27.35 7.14 -1.88
C ASN A 179 -26.61 6.78 -0.59
N ILE A 180 -25.67 7.61 -0.15
CA ILE A 180 -24.91 7.35 1.08
C ILE A 180 -25.86 7.31 2.28
N LEU A 181 -26.75 8.29 2.42
CA LEU A 181 -27.71 8.37 3.54
C LEU A 181 -28.75 7.25 3.50
N HIS A 182 -29.11 6.75 2.31
CA HIS A 182 -30.04 5.64 2.17
C HIS A 182 -29.43 4.29 2.58
N TYR A 183 -28.20 4.01 2.12
CA TYR A 183 -27.57 2.70 2.29
C TYR A 183 -26.72 2.58 3.57
N PHE A 184 -26.21 3.70 4.12
CA PHE A 184 -25.32 3.68 5.29
C PHE A 184 -25.99 4.32 6.50
N LYS A 185 -25.91 3.63 7.64
CA LYS A 185 -26.44 4.07 8.93
C LYS A 185 -25.43 3.75 10.02
N THR A 186 -25.25 4.65 11.00
CA THR A 186 -24.46 4.32 12.20
C THR A 186 -25.23 3.32 13.08
N PHE A 187 -24.50 2.51 13.84
CA PHE A 187 -25.08 1.49 14.72
C PHE A 187 -25.62 2.12 16.00
N SER A 188 -26.88 1.84 16.34
CA SER A 188 -27.47 2.19 17.64
C SER A 188 -27.16 1.11 18.66
N VAL A 189 -26.32 1.42 19.65
CA VAL A 189 -26.06 0.52 20.78
C VAL A 189 -27.21 0.64 21.77
N HIS A 190 -28.04 -0.40 21.86
CA HIS A 190 -29.03 -0.53 22.92
C HIS A 190 -28.37 -1.17 24.14
N ILE A 191 -28.20 -0.41 25.22
CA ILE A 191 -27.76 -0.93 26.52
C ILE A 191 -29.02 -1.25 27.32
N PRO A 192 -29.40 -2.53 27.50
CA PRO A 192 -30.54 -2.88 28.32
C PRO A 192 -30.17 -2.67 29.79
N ASP A 193 -30.61 -1.56 30.37
CA ASP A 193 -30.39 -1.28 31.79
C ASP A 193 -31.56 -1.87 32.61
N GLN A 194 -31.29 -2.81 33.52
CA GLN A 194 -32.35 -3.53 34.24
C GLN A 194 -33.08 -2.67 35.30
N LYS A 195 -32.65 -1.42 35.55
CA LYS A 195 -33.20 -0.57 36.62
C LYS A 195 -33.38 0.91 36.29
N HIS A 196 -33.12 1.37 35.07
CA HIS A 196 -33.32 2.76 34.69
C HIS A 196 -34.29 2.85 33.51
N LYS A 197 -35.38 3.62 33.67
CA LYS A 197 -36.28 3.96 32.57
C LYS A 197 -35.44 4.63 31.49
N ASP A 198 -35.44 4.03 30.29
CA ASP A 198 -34.78 4.45 29.05
C ASP A 198 -34.45 5.94 28.98
N THR A 199 -33.34 6.35 29.58
CA THR A 199 -32.73 7.63 29.29
C THR A 199 -31.92 7.43 28.02
N LEU A 200 -32.60 7.67 26.89
CA LEU A 200 -31.95 7.92 25.61
C LEU A 200 -30.85 8.97 25.82
N LEU A 201 -29.57 8.56 25.75
CA LEU A 201 -28.44 9.51 25.75
C LEU A 201 -28.33 10.30 24.44
N THR A 202 -29.34 10.21 23.59
CA THR A 202 -29.43 10.89 22.30
C THR A 202 -30.91 11.17 22.06
N GLN A 203 -31.34 12.39 22.38
CA GLN A 203 -32.73 12.79 22.26
C GLN A 203 -33.11 12.98 20.79
N ALA A 204 -33.45 11.90 20.09
CA ALA A 204 -34.30 11.97 18.91
C ALA A 204 -35.66 11.37 19.29
N ARG A 205 -36.67 12.24 19.47
CA ARG A 205 -38.06 11.82 19.68
C ARG A 205 -38.57 11.11 18.42
N GLN A 206 -38.45 9.78 18.37
CA GLN A 206 -39.23 9.01 17.40
C GLN A 206 -40.71 9.14 17.77
N LYS A 207 -41.50 9.76 16.89
CA LYS A 207 -42.97 9.70 16.97
C LYS A 207 -43.36 8.26 16.61
N PHE A 208 -43.64 7.44 17.63
CA PHE A 208 -44.26 6.13 17.42
C PHE A 208 -45.61 6.33 16.71
N LEU A 209 -45.77 5.71 15.55
CA LEU A 209 -47.05 5.64 14.84
C LEU A 209 -48.04 4.87 15.71
N LYS A 210 -49.18 5.49 16.03
CA LYS A 210 -50.30 4.80 16.70
C LYS A 210 -50.92 3.82 15.72
N GLU A 211 -50.81 2.53 15.99
CA GLU A 211 -51.61 1.52 15.29
C GLU A 211 -53.09 1.67 15.67
N LYS A 212 -53.94 1.53 14.65
CA LYS A 212 -55.40 1.60 14.75
C LYS A 212 -55.91 0.29 15.36
N PRO A 213 -56.72 0.29 16.43
CA PRO A 213 -57.26 -0.95 16.98
C PRO A 213 -58.26 -1.55 15.99
N SER A 214 -58.09 -2.83 15.66
CA SER A 214 -59.07 -3.64 14.95
C SER A 214 -60.29 -3.84 15.84
N GLU A 215 -61.45 -3.38 15.37
CA GLU A 215 -62.76 -3.70 15.96
C GLU A 215 -62.95 -5.21 15.96
N ALA A 216 -63.04 -5.79 17.15
CA ALA A 216 -63.68 -7.08 17.36
C ALA A 216 -65.18 -6.82 17.32
N ALA A 217 -65.88 -7.43 16.37
CA ALA A 217 -67.33 -7.56 16.37
C ALA A 217 -67.69 -9.03 16.15
N GLU A 218 -68.57 -9.47 17.05
CA GLU A 218 -69.35 -10.72 17.17
C GLU A 218 -69.63 -11.53 15.90
#